data_AF-A0A1E3XDN1-F1
#
_entry.id   AF-A0A1E3XDN1-F1
#
_cell.length_a   1.000
_cell.length_b   1.000
_cell.length_c   1.000
_cell.angle_alpha   90.00
_cell.angle_beta   90.00
_cell.angle_gamma   90.00
#
_symmetry.space_group_name_H-M   'P 1'
#
loop_
_entity.id
_entity.type
_entity.pdbx_description
1 polymer ?
#
loop_
_entity_poly.entity_id
_entity_poly.type
_entity_poly.pdbx_seq_one_letter_code
_entity_poly.pdbx_strand_id
1 'polypeptide(L)' 'MALPKRRHSSSRTGKRRSHDALNPPNIPGFALAKKTSGSRSKRFICPHCKQIKRPHTICHNCGYYHDRQVIAVERS' A
#
# COMPACT_ATOMS: atom_id res chain seq x y z
N MET A 1 -30.43 6.47 24.98
CA MET A 1 -29.74 6.21 23.69
C MET A 1 -30.77 5.88 22.63
N ALA A 2 -30.57 6.32 21.38
CA ALA A 2 -31.49 5.99 20.30
C ALA A 2 -31.36 4.52 19.91
N LEU A 3 -32.49 3.80 19.89
CA LEU A 3 -32.54 2.38 19.52
C LEU A 3 -33.22 2.21 18.16
N PRO A 4 -32.74 1.29 17.30
CA PRO A 4 -33.42 0.98 16.06
C PRO A 4 -34.77 0.31 16.34
N LYS A 5 -35.86 0.88 15.81
CA LYS A 5 -37.22 0.34 15.99
C LYS A 5 -37.41 -1.03 15.32
N ARG A 6 -36.67 -1.31 14.23
CA ARG A 6 -36.74 -2.55 13.46
C ARG A 6 -35.37 -2.94 12.91
N ARG A 7 -35.17 -4.24 12.67
CA ARG A 7 -33.99 -4.77 11.98
C ARG A 7 -33.98 -4.31 10.52
N HIS A 8 -32.84 -3.82 10.04
CA HIS A 8 -32.65 -3.56 8.61
C HIS A 8 -32.63 -4.87 7.82
N SER A 9 -33.27 -4.90 6.65
CA SER A 9 -33.23 -6.07 5.77
C SER A 9 -31.82 -6.37 5.28
N SER A 10 -31.58 -7.63 4.88
CA SER A 10 -30.31 -8.05 4.27
C SER A 10 -29.98 -7.20 3.04
N SER A 11 -30.97 -6.89 2.19
CA SER A 11 -30.83 -6.01 1.02
C SER A 11 -30.38 -4.59 1.41
N ARG A 12 -30.97 -3.98 2.44
CA ARG A 12 -30.54 -2.65 2.93
C ARG A 12 -29.12 -2.68 3.47
N THR A 13 -28.76 -3.74 4.18
CA THR A 13 -27.41 -3.92 4.71
C THR A 13 -26.38 -4.11 3.58
N GLY A 14 -26.70 -4.89 2.55
CA GLY A 14 -25.84 -5.09 1.38
C GLY A 14 -25.64 -3.80 0.59
N LYS A 15 -26.70 -3.04 0.32
CA LYS A 15 -26.61 -1.72 -0.33
C LYS A 15 -25.78 -0.73 0.48
N ARG A 16 -25.89 -0.74 1.81
CA ARG A 16 -25.05 0.12 2.66
C ARG A 16 -23.57 -0.23 2.53
N ARG A 17 -23.23 -1.51 2.38
CA ARG A 17 -21.85 -2.01 2.27
C ARG A 17 -21.29 -2.00 0.84
N SER A 18 -22.00 -1.44 -0.14
CA SER A 18 -21.54 -1.45 -1.55
C SER A 18 -20.24 -0.68 -1.76
N HIS A 19 -19.94 0.29 -0.91
CA HIS A 19 -18.76 1.15 -1.01
C HIS A 19 -17.68 0.84 0.03
N ASP A 20 -17.86 -0.22 0.82
CA ASP A 20 -16.91 -0.62 1.88
C ASP A 20 -15.72 -1.44 1.33
N ALA A 21 -15.54 -1.49 0.01
CA ALA A 21 -14.44 -2.23 -0.61
C ALA A 21 -13.09 -1.57 -0.29
N LEU A 22 -12.10 -2.39 0.10
CA LEU A 22 -10.75 -1.92 0.39
C LEU A 22 -9.99 -1.63 -0.89
N ASN A 23 -9.38 -0.45 -0.96
CA ASN A 23 -8.48 -0.09 -2.06
C ASN A 23 -7.06 -0.62 -1.77
N PRO A 24 -6.46 -1.44 -2.64
CA PRO A 24 -5.11 -1.93 -2.43
C PRO A 24 -4.10 -0.78 -2.51
N PRO A 25 -3.04 -0.79 -1.68
CA PRO A 25 -2.01 0.22 -1.77
C PRO A 25 -1.22 0.06 -3.07
N ASN A 26 -0.84 1.19 -3.66
CA ASN A 26 0.05 1.22 -4.83
C ASN A 26 1.48 0.89 -4.41
N ILE A 27 1.76 -0.38 -4.14
CA ILE A 27 3.08 -0.94 -3.82
C ILE A 27 3.22 -2.18 -4.72
N PRO A 28 4.36 -2.39 -5.40
CA PRO A 28 4.51 -3.49 -6.37
C PRO A 28 4.60 -4.89 -5.72
N GLY A 29 4.16 -5.04 -4.47
CA GLY A 29 4.38 -6.22 -3.63
C GLY A 29 3.38 -7.36 -3.76
N PHE A 30 2.21 -7.18 -4.39
CA PHE A 30 1.23 -8.25 -4.48
C PHE A 30 0.52 -8.25 -5.85
N ALA A 31 0.83 -9.24 -6.68
CA ALA A 31 -0.04 -9.79 -7.75
C ALA A 31 -0.48 -8.92 -8.95
N LEU A 32 0.12 -7.75 -9.26
CA LEU A 32 -0.15 -7.04 -10.52
C LEU A 32 1.13 -6.78 -11.37
N ALA A 33 1.89 -7.84 -11.62
CA ALA A 33 3.04 -7.84 -12.51
C ALA A 33 2.69 -8.15 -13.99
N LYS A 34 1.41 -8.35 -14.32
CA LYS A 34 0.93 -8.70 -15.66
C LYS A 34 -0.09 -7.64 -16.08
N LYS A 35 0.09 -7.07 -17.28
CA LYS A 35 -0.75 -6.03 -17.92
C LYS A 35 -0.41 -4.59 -17.54
N THR A 36 0.78 -4.14 -17.91
CA THR A 36 0.97 -3.05 -18.89
C THR A 36 2.47 -2.88 -19.10
N SER A 37 2.88 -2.87 -20.35
CA SER A 37 4.21 -2.60 -20.88
C SER A 37 4.65 -1.16 -20.61
N GLY A 38 4.76 -0.78 -19.33
CA GLY A 38 5.15 0.56 -18.91
C GLY A 38 6.08 0.46 -17.70
N SER A 39 7.37 0.64 -17.95
CA SER A 39 8.43 1.04 -17.00
C SER A 39 8.14 0.76 -15.52
N ARG A 40 8.72 -0.32 -14.97
CA ARG A 40 8.78 -0.57 -13.52
C ARG A 40 9.41 0.65 -12.85
N SER A 41 8.60 1.55 -12.32
CA SER A 41 9.09 2.88 -12.00
C SER A 41 10.17 2.82 -10.91
N LYS A 42 11.33 3.44 -11.21
CA LYS A 42 12.52 3.58 -10.34
C LYS A 42 12.21 4.01 -8.90
N ARG A 43 11.04 4.62 -8.67
CA ARG A 43 10.58 5.12 -7.37
C ARG A 43 10.30 4.01 -6.36
N PHE A 44 9.87 2.85 -6.83
CA PHE A 44 9.60 1.70 -5.95
C PHE A 44 10.84 0.88 -5.65
N ILE A 45 11.91 0.98 -6.43
CA ILE A 45 13.13 0.20 -6.23
C ILE A 45 14.17 1.09 -5.55
N CYS A 46 14.71 0.62 -4.42
CA CYS A 46 15.80 1.35 -3.76
C CYS A 46 17.11 1.21 -4.57
N PRO A 47 17.83 2.30 -4.89
CA PRO A 47 19.11 2.19 -5.61
C PRO A 47 20.20 1.46 -4.81
N HIS A 48 20.16 1.51 -3.48
CA HIS A 48 21.20 0.97 -2.61
C HIS A 48 21.05 -0.53 -2.30
N CYS A 49 19.83 -1.00 -2.04
CA CYS A 49 19.58 -2.41 -1.68
C CYS A 49 18.68 -3.17 -2.67
N LYS A 50 18.18 -2.50 -3.72
CA LYS A 50 17.29 -3.06 -4.77
C LYS A 50 15.98 -3.66 -4.25
N GLN A 51 15.67 -3.49 -2.97
CA GLN A 51 14.39 -3.89 -2.41
C GLN A 51 13.28 -2.90 -2.78
N ILE A 52 12.04 -3.40 -2.69
CA ILE A 52 10.84 -2.60 -2.89
C ILE A 52 10.67 -1.66 -1.69
N LYS A 53 10.55 -0.36 -1.97
CA LYS A 53 10.21 0.68 -1.00
C LYS A 53 8.94 1.41 -1.43
N ARG A 54 8.28 2.07 -0.46
CA ARG A 54 7.20 3.00 -0.77
C ARG A 54 7.80 4.26 -1.41
N PRO A 55 7.15 4.84 -2.43
CA PRO A 55 7.62 6.08 -3.04
C PRO A 55 7.58 7.22 -2.00
N HIS A 56 8.50 8.18 -2.10
CA HIS A 56 8.63 9.33 -1.19
C HIS A 56 8.85 8.97 0.29
N THR A 57 9.41 7.79 0.57
CA THR A 57 9.76 7.36 1.93
C THR A 57 11.20 6.84 2.00
N ILE A 58 11.75 6.82 3.22
CA ILE A 58 13.04 6.18 3.52
C ILE A 58 12.91 4.67 3.31
N CYS A 59 13.94 4.02 2.76
CA CYS A 59 13.94 2.56 2.67
C CYS A 59 14.16 1.95 4.07
N HIS A 60 13.22 1.17 4.57
CA HIS A 60 13.32 0.53 5.90
C HIS A 60 14.47 -0.47 6.03
N ASN A 61 14.97 -1.02 4.91
CA ASN A 61 16.03 -2.02 4.93
C ASN A 61 17.44 -1.45 4.88
N CYS A 62 17.64 -0.25 4.33
CA CYS A 62 18.97 0.35 4.26
C CYS A 62 19.07 1.74 4.92
N GLY A 63 17.94 2.36 5.29
CA GLY A 63 17.92 3.68 5.93
C GLY A 63 18.24 4.84 4.99
N TYR A 64 18.33 4.61 3.68
CA TYR A 64 18.61 5.65 2.69
C TYR A 64 17.33 6.31 2.15
N TYR A 65 17.41 7.64 2.01
CA TYR A 65 16.46 8.45 1.25
C TYR A 65 17.23 9.22 0.18
N HIS A 66 16.94 8.91 -1.08
CA HIS A 66 17.78 9.30 -2.22
C HIS A 66 19.25 8.91 -1.98
N ASP A 67 20.12 9.91 -1.90
CA ASP A 67 21.58 9.74 -1.81
C ASP A 67 22.10 10.00 -0.39
N ARG A 68 21.22 10.13 0.60
CA ARG A 68 21.59 10.36 2.01
C ARG A 68 21.14 9.21 2.89
N GLN A 69 22.04 8.77 3.77
CA GLN A 69 21.71 7.84 4.84
C GLN A 69 21.10 8.64 6.00
N VAL A 70 19.82 8.38 6.31
CA VAL A 70 19.10 9.08 7.39
C VAL A 70 19.09 8.22 8.66
N ILE A 71 19.10 6.90 8.50
CA ILE A 71 19.10 5.95 9.61
C ILE A 71 20.30 5.02 9.44
N ALA A 72 21.12 4.89 10.49
CA ALA A 72 22.11 3.84 10.61
C ALA A 72 21.39 2.53 10.96
N VAL A 73 20.96 1.79 9.93
CA VAL A 73 20.36 0.47 10.08
C VAL A 73 21.49 -0.56 10.01
N GLU A 74 21.62 -1.41 11.02
CA GLU A 74 22.50 -2.58 10.96
C GLU A 74 21.96 -3.54 9.89
N ARG A 75 22.83 -3.94 8.95
CA ARG A 75 22.44 -4.85 7.86
C ARG A 75 22.23 -6.26 8.43
N SER A 76 20.98 -6.68 8.55
CA SER A 76 20.57 -8.09 8.75
C SER A 76 20.57 -8.87 7.44
#